data_AF-A0A1B8DHS7-F1
#
_entry.id   AF-A0A1B8DHS7-F1
#
_cell.length_a   1.000
_cell.length_b   1.000
_cell.length_c   1.000
_cell.angle_alpha   90.00
_cell.angle_beta   90.00
_cell.angle_gamma   90.00
#
_symmetry.space_group_name_H-M   'P 1'
#
loop_
_entity.id
_entity.type
_entity.pdbx_description
1 polymer ?
#
loop_
_entity_poly.entity_id
_entity_poly.type
_entity_poly.pdbx_seq_one_letter_code
_entity_poly.pdbx_strand_id
1 'polypeptide(L)'
;MGDGWETRRTRGEHVDWAIVKLGARGTIERVVVDTAHFRGNFPQKVRVEGLNWERDGEPGNEEGGWVELVAESKTGPDALHEFVAMEQGKVYTHVKLVMIPNGGVKRLQIWGARAAS
;
A
#
# COMPACT_ATOMS: atom_id res chain seq x y z
N MET A 1 7.69 16.65 8.01
CA MET A 1 6.51 15.75 8.01
C MET A 1 5.46 16.14 6.96
N GLY A 2 5.22 17.44 6.69
CA GLY A 2 4.08 17.94 5.91
C GLY A 2 3.90 17.58 4.42
N ASP A 3 4.67 16.63 3.85
CA ASP A 3 4.48 16.22 2.43
C ASP A 3 4.37 14.69 2.30
N GLY A 4 3.69 14.06 3.25
CA GLY A 4 3.30 12.65 3.23
C GLY A 4 1.82 12.50 3.60
N TRP A 5 1.35 11.26 3.69
CA TRP A 5 0.03 10.97 4.23
C TRP A 5 0.16 10.62 5.72
N GLU A 6 -0.54 11.34 6.58
CA GLU A 6 -0.57 11.11 8.04
C GLU A 6 -2.02 11.06 8.52
N THR A 7 -2.33 10.09 9.38
CA THR A 7 -3.68 9.91 9.95
C THR A 7 -3.72 10.24 11.44
N ARG A 8 -4.94 10.51 11.93
CA ARG A 8 -5.16 10.83 13.34
C ARG A 8 -4.87 9.59 14.20
N ARG A 9 -4.21 9.79 15.34
CA ARG A 9 -4.00 8.73 16.33
C ARG A 9 -5.33 8.15 16.81
N THR A 10 -5.49 6.83 16.64
CA THR A 10 -6.65 6.05 17.12
C THR A 10 -6.22 5.09 18.24
N ARG A 11 -7.14 4.77 19.15
CA ARG A 11 -6.96 3.78 20.23
C ARG A 11 -7.87 2.58 19.97
N GLY A 12 -7.39 1.37 20.26
CA GLY A 12 -8.10 0.12 19.97
C GLY A 12 -7.66 -0.51 18.65
N GLU A 13 -8.34 -1.59 18.25
CA GLU A 13 -8.13 -2.23 16.95
C GLU A 13 -8.66 -1.31 15.85
N HIS A 14 -7.75 -0.86 14.98
CA HIS A 14 -8.04 0.09 13.90
C HIS A 14 -7.00 -0.09 12.80
N VAL A 15 -7.37 0.24 11.58
CA VAL A 15 -6.44 0.39 10.46
C VAL A 15 -6.85 1.60 9.63
N ASP A 16 -5.87 2.29 9.06
CA ASP A 16 -6.10 3.29 8.03
C ASP A 16 -5.66 2.74 6.68
N TRP A 17 -6.36 3.11 5.62
CA TRP A 17 -6.05 2.61 4.28
C TRP A 17 -6.14 3.70 3.22
N ALA A 18 -5.42 3.49 2.13
CA ALA A 18 -5.51 4.29 0.92
C ALA A 18 -5.53 3.37 -0.30
N ILE A 19 -6.52 3.53 -1.17
CA ILE A 19 -6.60 2.85 -2.46
C ILE A 19 -6.05 3.79 -3.53
N VAL A 20 -5.13 3.28 -4.35
CA VAL A 20 -4.50 4.01 -5.43
C VAL A 20 -4.72 3.26 -6.74
N LYS A 21 -5.33 3.94 -7.70
CA LYS A 21 -5.42 3.47 -9.08
C LYS A 21 -4.06 3.64 -9.76
N LEU A 22 -3.55 2.56 -10.33
CA LEU A 22 -2.28 2.58 -11.05
C LEU A 22 -2.44 3.38 -12.35
N GLY A 23 -1.40 4.11 -12.75
CA GLY A 23 -1.40 4.87 -14.00
C GLY A 23 -1.50 3.98 -15.25
N ALA A 24 -1.19 2.69 -15.13
CA ALA A 24 -1.42 1.68 -16.15
C ALA A 24 -1.68 0.33 -15.47
N ARG A 25 -2.47 -0.51 -16.16
CA ARG A 25 -2.63 -1.92 -15.80
C ARG A 25 -1.29 -2.65 -15.96
N GLY A 26 -0.90 -3.48 -15.00
CA GLY A 26 0.41 -4.13 -15.03
C GLY A 26 0.65 -5.15 -13.92
N THR A 27 1.76 -5.86 -14.02
CA THR A 27 2.27 -6.73 -12.96
C THR A 27 2.95 -5.90 -11.88
N ILE A 28 3.07 -6.47 -10.68
CA ILE A 28 3.78 -5.87 -9.56
C ILE A 28 4.86 -6.84 -9.11
N GLU A 29 6.09 -6.36 -8.98
CA GLU A 29 7.28 -7.14 -8.63
C GLU A 29 7.87 -6.67 -7.29
N ARG A 30 7.84 -5.36 -7.03
CA ARG A 30 8.40 -4.77 -5.82
C ARG A 30 7.52 -3.62 -5.32
N VAL A 31 7.37 -3.55 -4.02
CA VAL A 31 6.65 -2.49 -3.30
C VAL A 31 7.62 -1.79 -2.37
N VAL A 32 7.60 -0.46 -2.37
CA VAL A 32 8.40 0.35 -1.43
C VAL A 32 7.47 1.22 -0.59
N VAL A 33 7.60 1.10 0.73
CA VAL A 33 6.94 1.98 1.70
C VAL A 33 7.99 2.83 2.39
N ASP A 34 7.95 4.13 2.11
CA ASP A 34 8.87 5.12 2.64
C ASP A 34 8.24 5.83 3.83
N THR A 35 8.91 5.79 4.97
CA THR A 35 8.52 6.48 6.22
C THR A 35 9.37 7.70 6.51
N ALA A 36 10.08 8.24 5.51
CA ALA A 36 10.95 9.39 5.65
C ALA A 36 10.28 10.54 6.41
N HIS A 37 11.02 11.06 7.39
CA HIS A 37 10.65 12.11 8.34
C HIS A 37 9.57 11.75 9.38
N PHE A 38 9.00 10.55 9.35
CA PHE A 38 8.12 10.04 10.40
C PHE A 38 8.95 9.26 11.43
N ARG A 39 9.39 9.95 12.50
CA ARG A 39 10.30 9.38 13.52
C ARG A 39 9.62 8.85 14.77
N GLY A 40 8.43 9.36 15.08
CA GLY A 40 7.64 8.96 16.25
C GLY A 40 6.20 8.57 15.93
N ASN A 41 5.75 8.83 14.70
CA ASN A 41 4.39 8.68 14.21
C ASN A 41 4.34 7.90 12.89
N PHE A 42 5.34 7.04 12.61
CA PHE A 42 5.26 6.05 11.53
C PHE A 42 4.30 4.91 11.95
N PRO A 43 3.68 4.18 10.99
CA PRO A 43 2.85 3.03 11.33
C PRO A 43 3.68 1.93 12.02
N GLN A 44 3.07 1.10 12.86
CA GLN A 44 3.78 -0.04 13.47
C GLN A 44 4.01 -1.16 12.45
N LYS A 45 3.00 -1.38 11.60
CA LYS A 45 3.08 -2.27 10.45
C LYS A 45 2.36 -1.70 9.26
N VAL A 46 2.68 -2.23 8.09
CA VAL A 46 1.92 -2.04 6.86
C VAL A 46 1.60 -3.37 6.19
N ARG A 47 0.50 -3.41 5.44
CA ARG A 47 0.17 -4.44 4.46
C ARG A 47 -0.12 -3.75 3.13
N VAL A 48 0.21 -4.40 2.01
CA VAL A 48 -0.15 -3.92 0.68
C VAL A 48 -0.88 -5.01 -0.08
N GLU A 49 -1.99 -4.65 -0.68
CA GLU A 49 -2.84 -5.54 -1.48
C GLU A 49 -2.98 -4.99 -2.90
N GLY A 50 -3.21 -5.87 -3.87
CA GLY A 50 -3.47 -5.55 -5.27
C GLY A 50 -4.84 -6.02 -5.70
N LEU A 51 -5.48 -5.30 -6.62
CA LEU A 51 -6.76 -5.69 -7.21
C LEU A 51 -6.74 -5.47 -8.73
N ASN A 52 -7.24 -6.44 -9.49
CA ASN A 52 -7.63 -6.26 -10.88
C ASN A 52 -9.12 -5.91 -10.94
N TRP A 53 -9.41 -4.62 -10.93
CA TRP A 53 -10.78 -4.10 -11.01
C TRP A 53 -11.18 -3.86 -12.48
N GLU A 54 -12.22 -4.56 -12.92
CA GLU A 54 -12.76 -4.50 -14.29
C GLU A 54 -14.22 -4.02 -14.34
N ARG A 55 -14.80 -3.64 -13.20
CA ARG A 55 -16.18 -3.15 -13.10
C ARG A 55 -16.22 -1.62 -13.19
N ASP A 56 -17.42 -1.08 -13.40
CA ASP A 56 -17.64 0.36 -13.36
C ASP A 56 -17.44 0.94 -11.95
N GLY A 57 -16.96 2.18 -11.89
CA GLY A 57 -16.68 2.89 -10.64
C GLY A 57 -15.34 2.51 -9.99
N GLU A 58 -15.16 2.92 -8.74
CA GLU A 58 -13.93 2.71 -7.97
C GLU A 58 -14.18 1.64 -6.88
N PRO A 59 -13.21 0.73 -6.62
CA PRO A 59 -13.39 -0.35 -5.66
C PRO A 59 -13.40 0.17 -4.21
N GLY A 60 -14.21 -0.47 -3.37
CA GLY A 60 -14.22 -0.23 -1.92
C GLY A 60 -13.10 -0.97 -1.17
N ASN A 61 -12.85 -0.58 0.08
CA ASN A 61 -11.84 -1.23 0.92
C ASN A 61 -12.18 -2.71 1.24
N GLU A 62 -13.47 -3.00 1.39
CA GLU A 62 -14.02 -4.34 1.70
C GLU A 62 -14.43 -5.11 0.44
N GLU A 63 -14.12 -4.59 -0.75
CA GLU A 63 -14.43 -5.28 -2.01
C GLU A 63 -13.73 -6.64 -2.08
N GLY A 64 -14.39 -7.63 -2.69
CA GLY A 64 -13.78 -8.95 -2.89
C GLY A 64 -12.64 -8.92 -3.92
N GLY A 65 -11.65 -9.79 -3.75
CA GLY A 65 -10.60 -10.00 -4.75
C GLY A 65 -9.31 -9.21 -4.53
N TRP A 66 -9.18 -8.46 -3.44
CA TRP A 66 -7.89 -7.97 -2.98
C TRP A 66 -6.94 -9.16 -2.73
N VAL A 67 -5.78 -9.12 -3.37
CA VAL A 67 -4.72 -10.13 -3.25
C VAL A 67 -3.57 -9.53 -2.46
N GLU A 68 -3.09 -10.24 -1.44
CA GLU A 68 -1.96 -9.79 -0.64
C GLU A 68 -0.66 -9.76 -1.48
N LEU A 69 -0.07 -8.58 -1.61
CA LEU A 69 1.22 -8.37 -2.27
C LEU A 69 2.35 -8.29 -1.25
N VAL A 70 2.06 -7.74 -0.07
CA VAL A 70 2.97 -7.64 1.08
C VAL A 70 2.16 -7.96 2.33
N ALA A 71 2.49 -9.07 2.99
CA ALA A 71 1.93 -9.43 4.29
C ALA A 71 2.22 -8.36 5.35
N GLU A 72 1.48 -8.40 6.47
CA GLU A 72 1.69 -7.47 7.58
C GLU A 72 3.15 -7.44 8.05
N SER A 73 3.83 -6.35 7.70
CA SER A 73 5.27 -6.20 7.88
C SER A 73 5.55 -5.04 8.80
N LYS A 74 6.46 -5.24 9.77
CA LYS A 74 6.89 -4.17 10.68
C LYS A 74 7.59 -3.07 9.90
N THR A 75 7.29 -1.83 10.28
CA THR A 75 7.96 -0.63 9.79
C THR A 75 8.79 0.01 10.90
N GLY A 76 9.80 0.78 10.49
CA GLY A 76 10.66 1.57 11.35
C GLY A 76 10.55 3.07 11.05
N PRO A 77 11.14 3.92 11.90
CA PRO A 77 11.16 5.36 11.71
C PRO A 77 12.11 5.77 10.59
N ASP A 78 11.71 6.75 9.78
CA ASP A 78 12.59 7.46 8.83
C ASP A 78 13.38 6.51 7.91
N ALA A 79 12.70 5.49 7.38
CA ALA A 79 13.32 4.39 6.64
C ALA A 79 12.55 4.01 5.36
N LEU A 80 13.28 3.46 4.40
CA LEU A 80 12.77 2.80 3.21
C LEU A 80 12.55 1.31 3.49
N HIS A 81 11.33 0.83 3.25
CA HIS A 81 10.97 -0.57 3.39
C HIS A 81 10.69 -1.15 2.02
N GLU A 82 11.57 -2.02 1.53
CA GLU A 82 11.44 -2.66 0.23
C GLU A 82 10.97 -4.11 0.39
N PHE A 83 9.94 -4.47 -0.38
CA PHE A 83 9.34 -5.79 -0.36
C PHE A 83 9.26 -6.35 -1.77
N VAL A 84 9.64 -7.62 -1.94
CA VAL A 84 9.31 -8.38 -3.15
C VAL A 84 7.84 -8.79 -3.04
N ALA A 85 7.07 -8.56 -4.11
CA ALA A 85 5.66 -8.92 -4.13
C ALA A 85 5.50 -10.44 -3.98
N MET A 86 4.62 -10.86 -3.07
CA MET A 86 4.34 -12.28 -2.79
C MET A 86 3.68 -12.98 -3.98
N GLU A 87 2.83 -12.25 -4.71
CA GLU A 87 2.19 -12.72 -5.93
C GLU A 87 2.75 -11.96 -7.12
N GLN A 88 3.36 -12.69 -8.05
CA GLN A 88 3.99 -12.17 -9.25
C GLN A 88 3.29 -12.67 -10.52
N GLY A 89 3.41 -11.91 -11.60
CA GLY A 89 2.85 -12.30 -12.91
C GLY A 89 1.34 -12.06 -13.06
N LYS A 90 0.59 -11.87 -11.97
CA LYS A 90 -0.79 -11.37 -12.04
C LYS A 90 -0.82 -9.89 -12.37
N VAL A 91 -1.88 -9.50 -13.06
CA VAL A 91 -2.10 -8.13 -13.52
C VAL A 91 -3.03 -7.42 -12.53
N TYR A 92 -2.70 -6.18 -12.21
CA TYR A 92 -3.42 -5.32 -11.27
C TYR A 92 -3.74 -3.96 -11.90
N THR A 93 -4.81 -3.34 -11.41
CA THR A 93 -5.20 -1.97 -11.77
C THR A 93 -5.21 -1.03 -10.56
N HIS A 94 -5.33 -1.57 -9.35
CA HIS A 94 -5.32 -0.82 -8.10
C HIS A 94 -4.40 -1.49 -7.08
N VAL A 95 -3.90 -0.68 -6.16
CA VAL A 95 -3.22 -1.13 -4.93
C VAL A 95 -3.89 -0.51 -3.72
N LYS A 96 -3.85 -1.20 -2.60
CA LYS A 96 -4.33 -0.71 -1.30
C LYS A 96 -3.20 -0.78 -0.29
N LEU A 97 -2.78 0.37 0.22
CA LEU A 97 -1.89 0.45 1.38
C LEU A 97 -2.75 0.42 2.64
N VAL A 98 -2.39 -0.43 3.60
CA VAL A 98 -3.01 -0.51 4.92
C VAL A 98 -1.94 -0.18 5.97
N MET A 99 -2.18 0.84 6.78
CA MET A 99 -1.37 1.20 7.95
C MET A 99 -2.02 0.65 9.22
N ILE A 100 -1.21 0.03 10.07
CA ILE A 100 -1.68 -0.62 11.29
C ILE A 100 -0.95 -0.01 12.51
N PRO A 101 -1.67 0.58 13.49
CA PRO A 101 -3.09 0.94 13.41
C PRO A 101 -3.34 2.27 12.67
N ASN A 102 -2.37 3.18 12.69
CA ASN A 102 -2.39 4.53 12.11
C ASN A 102 -0.95 5.02 12.00
N GLY A 103 -0.72 6.20 11.43
CA GLY A 103 0.60 6.82 11.38
C GLY A 103 0.82 7.62 10.11
N GLY A 104 2.09 7.74 9.73
CA GLY A 104 2.52 8.50 8.57
C GLY A 104 3.41 7.71 7.61
N VAL A 105 3.08 7.80 6.33
CA VAL A 105 3.87 7.27 5.21
C VAL A 105 4.19 8.42 4.25
N LYS A 106 5.46 8.56 3.89
CA LYS A 106 5.94 9.60 2.99
C LYS A 106 5.63 9.27 1.54
N ARG A 107 5.97 8.06 1.11
CA ARG A 107 5.73 7.59 -0.27
C ARG A 107 5.37 6.12 -0.30
N LEU A 108 4.50 5.79 -1.24
CA LEU A 108 4.27 4.43 -1.72
C LEU A 108 4.79 4.36 -3.16
N GLN A 109 5.64 3.38 -3.45
CA GLN A 109 6.11 3.12 -4.81
C GLN A 109 5.77 1.70 -5.20
N ILE A 110 5.21 1.54 -6.40
CA ILE A 110 4.81 0.25 -6.96
C ILE A 110 5.62 0.03 -8.23
N TRP A 111 6.49 -0.98 -8.22
CA TRP A 111 7.38 -1.33 -9.31
C TRP A 111 6.91 -2.62 -9.98
N GLY A 112 6.91 -2.62 -11.31
CA GLY A 112 6.60 -3.79 -12.12
C GLY A 112 6.51 -3.42 -13.59
N ALA A 113 5.94 -4.31 -14.41
CA ALA A 113 5.83 -4.13 -15.84
C ALA A 113 4.40 -3.78 -16.25
N ARG A 114 4.27 -2.88 -17.23
CA ARG A 114 2.97 -2.62 -17.86
C ARG A 114 2.50 -3.88 -18.58
N ALA A 115 1.22 -4.23 -18.43
CA ALA A 115 0.62 -5.30 -19.20
C ALA A 115 0.61 -4.90 -20.68
N ALA A 116 0.84 -5.86 -21.58
CA ALA A 116 0.65 -5.63 -23.01
C ALA A 116 -0.81 -5.24 -23.28
N SER A 117 -1.00 -4.30 -24.20
CA SER A 117 -2.31 -3.86 -24.70
C SER A 117 -2.99 -4.96 -25.49
#